data_AF-A0A969GAY2-F1
#
_entry.id   AF-A0A969GAY2-F1
#
_cell.length_a   1.000
_cell.length_b   1.000
_cell.length_c   1.000
_cell.angle_alpha   90.00
_cell.angle_beta   90.00
_cell.angle_gamma   90.00
#
_symmetry.space_group_name_H-M   'P 1'
#
loop_
_entity.id
_entity.type
_entity.pdbx_description
1 polymer ?
#
loop_
_entity_poly.entity_id
_entity_poly.type
_entity_poly.pdbx_seq_one_letter_code
_entity_poly.pdbx_strand_id
1 'polypeptide(L)'
;MKHLVITALFLTFSISIFAQSIKIKKDEAFVDENLYCYIERGGNIMSVWTYTVKSLDNTDLIFMKSNTIKIDEKTNRVYYTVTILETDETFEMEQNTLNFKKDLVEGLYKYEVIKNNKIDADGLKRFKQLFAEDFEKQFREEAARLNGTTTVNVNNGNNGNTENYVIVERNTSWEIFVINGTIKQQNVEIATYKTETEAAAGKIFKIVKIYNVNNQLVAQLKFENFEKEVSIITLKDNKKYNVSSKTNFDNDKIKESMKLLIEYLYI
;
A
#
# COMPACT_ATOMS: atom_id res chain seq x y z
N MET A 1 -22.73 -11.26 -60.96
CA MET A 1 -21.90 -11.27 -59.73
C MET A 1 -22.57 -10.38 -58.70
N LYS A 2 -23.24 -10.99 -57.71
CA LYS A 2 -23.95 -10.27 -56.65
C LYS A 2 -23.00 -10.16 -55.45
N HIS A 3 -22.53 -8.96 -55.15
CA HIS A 3 -21.72 -8.69 -53.97
C HIS A 3 -22.63 -8.62 -52.74
N LEU A 4 -22.54 -9.65 -51.89
CA LEU A 4 -23.15 -9.67 -50.57
C LEU A 4 -22.19 -8.97 -49.61
N VAL A 5 -22.46 -7.71 -49.29
CA VAL A 5 -21.72 -6.95 -48.27
C VAL A 5 -22.26 -7.38 -46.90
N ILE A 6 -21.50 -8.21 -46.20
CA ILE A 6 -21.78 -8.58 -44.80
C ILE A 6 -21.25 -7.45 -43.91
N THR A 7 -22.15 -6.58 -43.47
CA THR A 7 -21.86 -5.57 -42.45
C THR A 7 -21.83 -6.26 -41.08
N ALA A 8 -20.62 -6.49 -40.57
CA ALA A 8 -20.40 -6.98 -39.22
C ALA A 8 -20.78 -5.88 -38.20
N LEU A 9 -21.97 -6.01 -37.61
CA LEU A 9 -22.44 -5.17 -36.52
C LEU A 9 -21.68 -5.54 -35.24
N PHE A 10 -20.62 -4.79 -34.95
CA PHE A 10 -19.90 -4.84 -33.67
C PHE A 10 -20.85 -4.33 -32.57
N LEU A 11 -21.60 -5.24 -31.95
CA LEU A 11 -22.33 -5.03 -30.70
C LEU A 11 -21.30 -4.82 -29.59
N THR A 12 -20.90 -3.57 -29.37
CA THR A 12 -20.16 -3.15 -28.19
C THR A 12 -21.07 -3.28 -26.97
N PHE A 13 -21.10 -4.50 -26.40
CA PHE A 13 -21.65 -4.73 -25.07
C PHE A 13 -20.90 -3.81 -24.10
N SER A 14 -21.55 -2.70 -23.75
CA SER A 14 -21.10 -1.81 -22.69
C SER A 14 -21.34 -2.55 -21.39
N ILE A 15 -20.38 -3.39 -21.01
CA ILE A 15 -20.37 -4.05 -19.70
C ILE A 15 -20.26 -2.90 -18.70
N SER A 16 -21.41 -2.50 -18.16
CA SER A 16 -21.46 -1.51 -17.10
C SER A 16 -20.80 -2.19 -15.91
N ILE A 17 -19.56 -1.80 -15.62
CA ILE A 17 -18.85 -2.19 -14.42
C ILE A 17 -19.58 -1.46 -13.29
N PHE A 18 -20.68 -2.04 -12.81
CA PHE A 18 -21.33 -1.56 -11.61
C PHE A 18 -20.37 -1.84 -10.46
N ALA A 19 -19.90 -0.76 -9.83
CA ALA A 19 -19.11 -0.87 -8.60
C ALA A 19 -19.93 -1.65 -7.56
N GLN A 20 -19.38 -2.76 -7.06
CA GLN A 20 -20.04 -3.59 -6.06
C GLN A 20 -20.37 -2.76 -4.83
N SER A 21 -21.62 -2.86 -4.36
CA SER A 21 -22.08 -2.04 -3.24
C SER A 21 -22.00 -2.84 -1.94
N ILE A 22 -21.04 -2.48 -1.08
CA ILE A 22 -20.87 -3.12 0.23
C ILE A 22 -21.45 -2.24 1.32
N LYS A 23 -22.43 -2.77 2.04
CA LYS A 23 -23.10 -2.13 3.17
C LYS A 23 -22.92 -3.01 4.40
N ILE A 24 -22.47 -2.43 5.52
CA ILE A 24 -22.40 -3.13 6.81
C ILE A 24 -23.36 -2.42 7.77
N LYS A 25 -24.32 -3.16 8.33
CA LYS A 25 -25.29 -2.67 9.30
C LYS A 25 -25.17 -3.49 10.57
N LYS A 26 -24.74 -2.86 11.67
CA LYS A 26 -24.34 -3.57 12.91
C LYS A 26 -23.24 -4.60 12.59
N ASP A 27 -23.59 -5.88 12.60
CA ASP A 27 -22.70 -6.99 12.29
C ASP A 27 -23.12 -7.73 11.01
N GLU A 28 -24.14 -7.26 10.30
CA GLU A 28 -24.59 -7.84 9.03
C GLU A 28 -23.85 -7.20 7.85
N ALA A 29 -23.17 -8.03 7.04
CA ALA A 29 -22.49 -7.59 5.84
C ALA A 29 -23.32 -7.95 4.60
N PHE A 30 -23.69 -6.92 3.84
CA PHE A 30 -24.45 -7.02 2.60
C PHE A 30 -23.56 -6.71 1.40
N VAL A 31 -23.63 -7.55 0.37
CA VAL A 31 -23.02 -7.29 -0.93
C VAL A 31 -24.11 -7.30 -1.99
N ASP A 32 -24.22 -6.19 -2.72
CA ASP A 32 -25.28 -5.99 -3.72
C ASP A 32 -26.67 -6.27 -3.14
N GLU A 33 -26.89 -5.74 -1.93
CA GLU A 33 -28.13 -5.84 -1.14
C GLU A 33 -28.48 -7.22 -0.59
N ASN A 34 -27.69 -8.25 -0.92
CA ASN A 34 -27.84 -9.59 -0.38
C ASN A 34 -26.98 -9.77 0.87
N LEU A 35 -27.55 -10.37 1.91
CA LEU A 35 -26.81 -10.73 3.12
C LEU A 35 -25.77 -11.79 2.77
N TYR A 36 -24.49 -11.51 3.05
CA TYR A 36 -23.37 -12.37 2.66
C TYR A 36 -22.77 -13.11 3.85
N CYS A 37 -22.48 -12.39 4.93
CA CYS A 37 -21.92 -12.95 6.16
C CYS A 37 -22.24 -12.04 7.36
N TYR A 38 -21.92 -12.51 8.57
CA TYR A 38 -21.86 -11.66 9.75
C TYR A 38 -20.41 -11.36 10.12
N ILE A 39 -20.14 -10.15 10.62
CA ILE A 39 -18.82 -9.70 11.07
C ILE A 39 -18.92 -9.01 12.43
N GLU A 40 -18.82 -9.83 13.47
CA GLU A 40 -18.84 -9.38 14.85
C GLU A 40 -17.50 -8.77 15.23
N ARG A 41 -17.54 -7.65 15.93
CA ARG A 41 -16.33 -7.02 16.50
C ARG A 41 -16.28 -7.31 17.99
N GLY A 42 -15.16 -7.86 18.45
CA GLY A 42 -14.85 -8.05 19.86
C GLY A 42 -13.62 -7.25 20.31
N GLY A 43 -13.22 -7.53 21.55
CA GLY A 43 -12.05 -6.92 22.18
C GLY A 43 -12.33 -5.56 22.84
N ASN A 44 -11.29 -5.01 23.46
CA ASN A 44 -11.36 -3.70 24.12
C ASN A 44 -10.75 -2.65 23.20
N ILE A 45 -11.45 -1.53 23.01
CA ILE A 45 -10.98 -0.35 22.25
C ILE A 45 -9.54 0.06 22.60
N MET A 46 -9.13 -0.16 23.85
CA MET A 46 -7.85 0.29 24.40
C MET A 46 -6.64 -0.62 24.10
N SER A 47 -6.81 -1.87 23.63
CA SER A 47 -5.68 -2.80 23.58
C SER A 47 -5.66 -3.80 22.44
N VAL A 48 -6.77 -4.49 22.14
CA VAL A 48 -6.81 -5.53 21.10
C VAL A 48 -8.19 -5.54 20.47
N TRP A 49 -8.23 -5.42 19.15
CA TRP A 49 -9.43 -5.50 18.33
C TRP A 49 -9.50 -6.92 17.77
N THR A 50 -10.66 -7.55 17.90
CA THR A 50 -10.90 -8.85 17.28
C THR A 50 -12.10 -8.78 16.34
N TYR A 51 -12.08 -9.60 15.30
CA TYR A 51 -13.23 -9.79 14.42
C TYR A 51 -13.52 -11.28 14.28
N THR A 52 -14.79 -11.64 14.29
CA THR A 52 -15.25 -12.99 13.97
C THR A 52 -16.17 -12.89 12.76
N VAL A 53 -15.78 -13.55 11.67
CA VAL A 53 -16.63 -13.70 10.48
C VAL A 53 -17.42 -14.98 10.61
N LYS A 54 -18.74 -14.88 10.48
CA LYS A 54 -19.67 -16.01 10.57
C LYS A 54 -20.43 -16.18 9.27
N SER A 55 -20.74 -17.43 8.95
CA SER A 55 -21.69 -17.80 7.88
C SER A 55 -23.12 -17.35 8.20
N LEU A 56 -24.04 -17.50 7.24
CA LEU A 56 -25.45 -17.16 7.43
C LEU A 56 -26.18 -18.03 8.47
N ASP A 57 -25.64 -19.20 8.78
CA ASP A 57 -26.15 -20.09 9.83
C ASP A 57 -25.50 -19.87 11.21
N ASN A 58 -24.74 -18.77 11.38
CA ASN A 58 -24.00 -18.41 12.59
C ASN A 58 -22.84 -19.35 12.95
N THR A 59 -22.32 -20.11 12.00
CA THR A 59 -21.06 -20.85 12.19
C THR A 59 -19.88 -19.89 12.09
N ASP A 60 -18.99 -19.91 13.09
CA ASP A 60 -17.77 -19.12 13.06
C ASP A 60 -16.80 -19.70 12.02
N LEU A 61 -16.36 -18.88 11.08
CA LEU A 61 -15.50 -19.31 9.97
C LEU A 61 -14.08 -18.78 10.09
N ILE A 62 -13.95 -17.49 10.43
CA ILE A 62 -12.67 -16.79 10.47
C ILE A 62 -12.61 -15.98 11.75
N PHE A 63 -11.51 -16.11 12.49
CA PHE A 63 -11.17 -15.25 13.60
C PHE A 63 -9.98 -14.37 13.24
N MET A 64 -10.06 -13.09 13.59
CA MET A 64 -8.99 -12.13 13.34
C MET A 64 -8.64 -11.41 14.64
N LYS A 65 -7.35 -11.30 14.92
CA LYS A 65 -6.84 -10.61 16.10
C LYS A 65 -5.82 -9.55 15.68
N SER A 66 -6.05 -8.30 16.09
CA SER A 66 -5.10 -7.23 15.86
C SER A 66 -3.84 -7.45 16.69
N ASN A 67 -2.69 -7.27 16.07
CA ASN A 67 -1.39 -7.15 16.69
C ASN A 67 -0.85 -5.75 16.41
N THR A 68 -0.07 -5.22 17.34
CA THR A 68 0.53 -3.89 17.20
C THR A 68 2.01 -3.98 17.43
N ILE A 69 2.79 -3.47 16.48
CA ILE A 69 4.24 -3.33 16.59
C ILE A 69 4.56 -1.85 16.66
N LYS A 70 5.32 -1.48 17.69
CA LYS A 70 5.88 -0.15 17.81
C LYS A 70 7.10 -0.05 16.90
N ILE A 71 7.02 0.82 15.91
CA ILE A 71 8.09 1.05 14.93
C ILE A 71 9.10 2.06 15.47
N ASP A 72 8.60 3.15 16.05
CA ASP A 72 9.40 4.19 16.72
C ASP A 72 8.60 4.79 17.89
N GLU A 73 9.11 5.84 18.54
CA GLU A 73 8.44 6.47 19.69
C GLU A 73 7.00 6.96 19.42
N LYS A 74 6.67 7.30 18.18
CA LYS A 74 5.41 7.93 17.77
C LYS A 74 4.58 7.07 16.82
N THR A 75 5.15 6.01 16.26
CA THR A 75 4.54 5.21 15.19
C THR A 75 4.28 3.79 15.67
N ASN A 76 3.01 3.39 15.62
CA ASN A 76 2.57 2.00 15.76
C ASN A 76 2.03 1.50 14.42
N ARG A 77 2.38 0.27 14.04
CA ARG A 77 1.78 -0.46 12.91
C ARG A 77 0.85 -1.53 13.45
N VAL A 78 -0.28 -1.71 12.78
CA VAL A 78 -1.29 -2.70 13.13
C VAL A 78 -1.43 -3.68 11.98
N TYR A 79 -1.30 -4.97 12.30
CA TYR A 79 -1.66 -6.07 11.42
C TYR A 79 -2.63 -6.99 12.15
N TYR A 80 -3.27 -7.90 11.43
CA TYR A 80 -4.16 -8.91 11.98
C TYR A 80 -3.57 -10.28 11.71
N THR A 81 -3.49 -11.12 12.75
CA THR A 81 -3.43 -12.56 12.54
C THR A 81 -4.83 -13.04 12.21
N VAL A 82 -4.97 -13.68 11.06
CA VAL A 82 -6.19 -14.31 10.57
C VAL A 82 -6.08 -15.81 10.81
N THR A 83 -7.08 -16.39 11.46
CA THR A 83 -7.19 -17.82 11.75
C THR A 83 -8.43 -18.36 11.06
N ILE A 84 -8.25 -19.38 10.23
CA ILE A 84 -9.34 -20.14 9.63
C ILE A 84 -9.75 -21.22 10.64
N LEU A 85 -10.96 -21.10 11.20
CA LEU A 85 -11.36 -21.89 12.37
C LEU A 85 -11.60 -23.38 12.07
N GLU A 86 -11.90 -23.72 10.82
CA GLU A 86 -12.08 -25.13 10.41
C GLU A 86 -10.74 -25.88 10.32
N THR A 87 -9.64 -25.20 10.01
CA THR A 87 -8.34 -25.82 9.71
C THR A 87 -7.22 -25.42 10.66
N ASP A 88 -7.48 -24.47 11.58
CA ASP A 88 -6.48 -23.77 12.41
C ASP A 88 -5.36 -23.09 11.60
N GLU A 89 -5.54 -22.94 10.28
CA GLU A 89 -4.56 -22.28 9.41
C GLU A 89 -4.50 -20.79 9.72
N THR A 90 -3.29 -20.25 9.87
CA THR A 90 -3.07 -18.83 10.14
C THR A 90 -2.29 -18.12 9.05
N PHE A 91 -2.59 -16.83 8.85
CA PHE A 91 -1.81 -15.90 8.03
C PHE A 91 -1.99 -14.47 8.53
N GLU A 92 -1.24 -13.51 7.98
CA GLU A 92 -1.29 -12.12 8.43
C GLU A 92 -1.85 -11.19 7.37
N MET A 93 -2.52 -10.11 7.80
CA MET A 93 -3.05 -9.05 6.94
C MET A 93 -2.83 -7.67 7.57
N GLU A 94 -2.37 -6.69 6.80
CA GLU A 94 -2.25 -5.31 7.28
C GLU A 94 -3.61 -4.58 7.32
N GLN A 95 -3.79 -3.68 8.29
CA GLN A 95 -4.91 -2.75 8.29
C GLN A 95 -4.66 -1.59 7.30
N ASN A 96 -5.00 -1.78 6.03
CA ASN A 96 -4.67 -0.80 5.00
C ASN A 96 -5.61 0.41 4.91
N THR A 97 -6.78 0.40 5.56
CA THR A 97 -7.74 1.51 5.44
C THR A 97 -8.54 1.80 6.71
N LEU A 98 -9.15 2.99 6.73
CA LEU A 98 -10.14 3.40 7.74
C LEU A 98 -11.41 2.52 7.72
N ASN A 99 -11.66 1.79 6.63
CA ASN A 99 -12.86 0.98 6.41
C ASN A 99 -12.56 -0.53 6.40
N PHE A 100 -11.58 -0.98 7.18
CA PHE A 100 -11.12 -2.37 7.23
C PHE A 100 -12.22 -3.44 7.13
N LYS A 101 -13.32 -3.30 7.88
CA LYS A 101 -14.46 -4.25 7.81
C LYS A 101 -15.02 -4.39 6.40
N LYS A 102 -15.18 -3.28 5.66
CA LYS A 102 -15.73 -3.30 4.30
C LYS A 102 -14.76 -3.94 3.33
N ASP A 103 -13.48 -3.58 3.40
CA ASP A 103 -12.45 -4.11 2.52
C ASP A 103 -12.24 -5.61 2.74
N LEU A 104 -12.35 -6.07 3.99
CA LEU A 104 -12.37 -7.49 4.33
C LEU A 104 -13.54 -8.20 3.65
N VAL A 105 -14.77 -7.70 3.82
CA VAL A 105 -15.96 -8.27 3.18
C VAL A 105 -15.83 -8.26 1.65
N GLU A 106 -15.30 -7.18 1.07
CA GLU A 106 -15.04 -7.08 -0.36
C GLU A 106 -14.10 -8.18 -0.83
N GLY A 107 -12.97 -8.36 -0.14
CA GLY A 107 -12.01 -9.40 -0.47
C GLY A 107 -12.62 -10.80 -0.33
N LEU A 108 -13.30 -11.09 0.78
CA LEU A 108 -13.94 -12.39 0.99
C LEU A 108 -14.95 -12.71 -0.12
N TYR A 109 -15.79 -11.73 -0.50
CA TYR A 109 -16.78 -11.90 -1.56
C TYR A 109 -16.13 -12.02 -2.94
N LYS A 110 -15.24 -11.10 -3.30
CA LYS A 110 -14.60 -11.04 -4.62
C LYS A 110 -13.80 -12.30 -4.95
N TYR A 111 -13.15 -12.90 -3.96
CA TYR A 111 -12.38 -14.13 -4.15
C TYR A 111 -13.21 -15.38 -3.84
N GLU A 112 -14.47 -15.22 -3.48
CA GLU A 112 -15.43 -16.27 -3.13
C GLU A 112 -14.93 -17.18 -1.99
N VAL A 113 -14.36 -16.58 -0.94
CA VAL A 113 -13.79 -17.30 0.21
C VAL A 113 -14.86 -18.04 1.01
N ILE A 114 -16.08 -17.49 1.07
CA ILE A 114 -17.22 -18.13 1.74
C ILE A 114 -18.21 -18.60 0.67
N LYS A 115 -18.45 -19.92 0.60
CA LYS A 115 -19.47 -20.55 -0.25
C LYS A 115 -20.26 -21.57 0.56
N ASN A 116 -21.58 -21.59 0.37
CA ASN A 116 -22.47 -22.56 1.05
C ASN A 116 -22.21 -22.63 2.57
N ASN A 117 -22.09 -21.46 3.21
CA ASN A 117 -21.79 -21.32 4.64
C ASN A 117 -20.45 -21.93 5.12
N LYS A 118 -19.51 -22.22 4.21
CA LYS A 118 -18.19 -22.78 4.53
C LYS A 118 -17.07 -22.02 3.85
N ILE A 119 -15.85 -22.26 4.31
CA ILE A 119 -14.65 -21.76 3.64
C ILE A 119 -14.41 -22.57 2.36
N ASP A 120 -14.33 -21.87 1.23
CA ASP A 120 -13.92 -22.43 -0.06
C ASP A 120 -12.39 -22.39 -0.16
N ALA A 121 -11.76 -23.56 -0.29
CA ALA A 121 -10.31 -23.67 -0.28
C ALA A 121 -9.63 -22.90 -1.43
N ASP A 122 -10.23 -22.92 -2.63
CA ASP A 122 -9.69 -22.21 -3.79
C ASP A 122 -9.85 -20.70 -3.66
N GLY A 123 -10.99 -20.25 -3.12
CA GLY A 123 -11.24 -18.85 -2.79
C GLY A 123 -10.28 -18.32 -1.74
N LEU A 124 -10.08 -19.08 -0.65
CA LEU A 124 -9.11 -18.75 0.39
C LEU A 124 -7.69 -18.66 -0.17
N LYS A 125 -7.28 -19.59 -1.05
CA LYS A 125 -5.98 -19.55 -1.70
C LYS A 125 -5.78 -18.26 -2.51
N ARG A 126 -6.76 -17.87 -3.33
CA ARG A 126 -6.70 -16.61 -4.11
C ARG A 126 -6.66 -15.38 -3.22
N PHE A 127 -7.44 -15.39 -2.14
CA PHE A 127 -7.45 -14.32 -1.15
C PHE A 127 -6.07 -14.16 -0.50
N LYS A 128 -5.47 -15.27 -0.03
CA LYS A 128 -4.13 -15.25 0.56
C LYS A 128 -3.05 -14.74 -0.38
N GLN A 129 -3.10 -15.07 -1.66
CA GLN A 129 -2.10 -14.60 -2.63
C GLN A 129 -1.99 -13.08 -2.75
N LEU A 130 -3.03 -12.34 -2.35
CA LEU A 130 -3.06 -10.88 -2.47
C LEU A 130 -2.95 -10.14 -1.14
N PHE A 131 -3.34 -10.81 -0.04
CA PHE A 131 -3.43 -10.16 1.27
C PHE A 131 -2.49 -10.76 2.30
N ALA A 132 -2.02 -12.00 2.11
CA ALA A 132 -1.15 -12.67 3.07
C ALA A 132 0.32 -12.31 2.81
N GLU A 133 0.91 -11.60 3.75
CA GLU A 133 2.37 -11.38 3.83
C GLU A 133 2.88 -11.69 5.24
N ASP A 134 4.19 -11.56 5.45
CA ASP A 134 4.86 -11.72 6.75
C ASP A 134 5.05 -10.34 7.40
N PHE A 135 3.93 -9.71 7.77
CA PHE A 135 3.88 -8.33 8.24
C PHE A 135 4.58 -8.15 9.58
N GLU A 136 4.50 -9.13 10.48
CA GLU A 136 5.25 -9.11 11.74
C GLU A 136 6.75 -8.94 11.46
N LYS A 137 7.29 -9.79 10.60
CA LYS A 137 8.71 -9.74 10.24
C LYS A 137 9.06 -8.41 9.58
N GLN A 138 8.30 -7.97 8.59
CA GLN A 138 8.53 -6.71 7.88
C GLN A 138 8.55 -5.51 8.84
N PHE A 139 7.59 -5.45 9.76
CA PHE A 139 7.50 -4.37 10.74
C PHE A 139 8.60 -4.43 11.79
N ARG A 140 9.04 -5.62 12.21
CA ARG A 140 10.19 -5.77 13.11
C ARG A 140 11.50 -5.36 12.44
N GLU A 141 11.68 -5.70 11.18
CA GLU A 141 12.84 -5.27 10.38
C GLU A 141 12.84 -3.75 10.20
N GLU A 142 11.68 -3.14 9.93
CA GLU A 142 11.52 -1.68 9.86
C GLU A 142 11.85 -1.02 11.22
N ALA A 143 11.32 -1.55 12.32
CA ALA A 143 11.59 -1.05 13.67
C ALA A 143 13.08 -1.18 14.05
N ALA A 144 13.73 -2.29 13.70
CA ALA A 144 15.16 -2.49 13.92
C ALA A 144 16.00 -1.49 13.10
N ARG A 145 15.60 -1.23 11.85
CA ARG A 145 16.24 -0.24 10.98
C ARG A 145 16.14 1.18 11.52
N LEU A 146 15.00 1.54 12.12
CA LEU A 146 14.75 2.90 12.63
C LEU A 146 15.35 3.16 14.02
N ASN A 147 15.45 2.13 14.87
CA ASN A 147 16.11 2.22 16.17
C ASN A 147 17.64 2.05 16.09
N GLY A 148 18.15 1.54 14.96
CA GLY A 148 19.57 1.56 14.61
C GLY A 148 20.05 2.99 14.34
N THR A 149 20.51 3.66 15.41
CA THR A 149 21.06 5.02 15.33
C THR A 149 22.46 4.96 14.71
N THR A 150 22.58 5.32 13.42
CA THR A 150 23.86 5.82 12.88
C THR A 150 23.78 7.33 12.84
N THR A 151 24.28 7.99 13.88
CA THR A 151 24.63 9.41 13.84
C THR A 151 25.69 9.61 12.77
N VAL A 152 25.31 10.21 11.64
CA VAL A 152 26.27 10.86 10.75
C VAL A 152 26.43 12.29 11.23
N ASN A 153 27.59 12.59 11.83
CA ASN A 153 28.01 13.96 12.04
C ASN A 153 28.14 14.63 10.67
N VAL A 154 27.23 15.53 10.35
CA VAL A 154 27.42 16.48 9.25
C VAL A 154 28.45 17.49 9.71
N ASN A 155 29.72 17.25 9.37
CA ASN A 155 30.74 18.28 9.44
C ASN A 155 30.42 19.31 8.38
N ASN A 156 29.86 20.43 8.82
CA ASN A 156 29.78 21.64 8.03
C ASN A 156 31.21 22.19 7.87
N GLY A 157 31.84 21.89 6.74
CA GLY A 157 33.19 22.34 6.46
C GLY A 157 33.67 21.88 5.10
N ASN A 158 33.64 22.81 4.14
CA ASN A 158 34.35 22.79 2.86
C ASN A 158 35.44 21.71 2.75
N ASN A 159 35.13 20.61 2.06
CA ASN A 159 35.98 20.04 1.01
C ASN A 159 35.33 18.78 0.46
N GLY A 160 35.42 18.62 -0.87
CA GLY A 160 34.79 17.54 -1.62
C GLY A 160 35.19 16.17 -1.10
N ASN A 161 34.23 15.47 -0.51
CA ASN A 161 34.26 14.03 -0.37
C ASN A 161 33.08 13.47 -1.15
N THR A 162 33.40 12.70 -2.18
CA THR A 162 32.45 11.94 -2.98
C THR A 162 31.80 10.90 -2.06
N GLU A 163 30.64 11.20 -1.52
CA GLU A 163 29.82 10.18 -0.86
C GLU A 163 29.46 9.14 -1.91
N ASN A 164 29.91 7.91 -1.72
CA ASN A 164 29.60 6.79 -2.60
C ASN A 164 28.14 6.37 -2.34
N TYR A 165 27.23 6.88 -3.17
CA TYR A 165 25.86 6.37 -3.24
C TYR A 165 25.92 4.92 -3.72
N VAL A 166 25.44 3.98 -2.92
CA VAL A 166 25.31 2.59 -3.36
C VAL A 166 24.17 2.54 -4.35
N ILE A 167 24.52 2.38 -5.63
CA ILE A 167 23.56 2.17 -6.71
C ILE A 167 23.15 0.71 -6.67
N VAL A 168 21.85 0.46 -6.53
CA VAL A 168 21.31 -0.91 -6.56
C VAL A 168 21.36 -1.42 -7.99
N GLU A 169 22.05 -2.53 -8.24
CA GLU A 169 22.08 -3.18 -9.55
C GLU A 169 20.67 -3.67 -9.92
N ARG A 170 20.17 -3.21 -11.08
CA ARG A 170 18.81 -3.49 -11.55
C ARG A 170 18.62 -3.11 -13.00
N ASN A 171 17.51 -3.55 -13.58
CA ASN A 171 17.08 -3.09 -14.89
C ASN A 171 16.28 -1.79 -14.76
N THR A 172 16.88 -0.67 -15.16
CA THR A 172 16.29 0.67 -15.06
C THR A 172 15.10 0.90 -16.01
N SER A 173 14.86 0.00 -16.98
CA SER A 173 13.69 0.03 -17.88
C SER A 173 12.42 -0.56 -17.26
N TRP A 174 12.51 -1.19 -16.09
CA TRP A 174 11.35 -1.80 -15.43
C TRP A 174 10.46 -0.77 -14.75
N GLU A 175 9.17 -1.09 -14.67
CA GLU A 175 8.17 -0.24 -14.04
C GLU A 175 8.48 0.00 -12.57
N ILE A 176 8.23 1.24 -12.12
CA ILE A 176 8.41 1.68 -10.74
C ILE A 176 7.07 1.53 -10.01
N PHE A 177 7.11 0.79 -8.90
CA PHE A 177 5.99 0.60 -7.99
C PHE A 177 6.23 1.41 -6.72
N VAL A 178 5.22 2.15 -6.27
CA VAL A 178 5.24 2.95 -5.03
C VAL A 178 4.17 2.37 -4.13
N ILE A 179 4.60 1.68 -3.08
CA ILE A 179 3.74 0.88 -2.20
C ILE A 179 4.22 1.09 -0.76
N ASN A 180 3.33 1.58 0.11
CA ASN A 180 3.52 1.64 1.57
C ASN A 180 4.85 2.26 2.04
N GLY A 181 5.27 3.40 1.46
CA GLY A 181 6.54 4.03 1.84
C GLY A 181 7.77 3.41 1.19
N THR A 182 7.60 2.36 0.38
CA THR A 182 8.68 1.71 -0.37
C THR A 182 8.50 1.96 -1.86
N ILE A 183 9.63 2.01 -2.56
CA ILE A 183 9.73 2.20 -4.00
C ILE A 183 10.49 1.01 -4.57
N LYS A 184 9.85 0.25 -5.45
CA LYS A 184 10.38 -0.99 -6.02
C LYS A 184 10.44 -0.90 -7.54
N GLN A 185 11.40 -1.62 -8.14
CA GLN A 185 11.35 -2.02 -9.55
C GLN A 185 11.25 -3.55 -9.58
N GLN A 186 10.13 -4.08 -10.11
CA GLN A 186 9.75 -5.49 -9.89
C GLN A 186 9.73 -5.82 -8.38
N ASN A 187 10.54 -6.79 -7.96
CA ASN A 187 10.65 -7.26 -6.58
C ASN A 187 11.84 -6.65 -5.82
N VAL A 188 12.60 -5.74 -6.44
CA VAL A 188 13.78 -5.13 -5.84
C VAL A 188 13.39 -3.77 -5.26
N GLU A 189 13.61 -3.61 -3.94
CA GLU A 189 13.54 -2.29 -3.31
C GLU A 189 14.70 -1.42 -3.78
N ILE A 190 14.37 -0.22 -4.25
CA ILE A 190 15.34 0.75 -4.73
C ILE A 190 15.40 1.98 -3.85
N ALA A 191 14.31 2.31 -3.17
CA ALA A 191 14.24 3.44 -2.25
C ALA A 191 13.07 3.30 -1.28
N THR A 192 13.09 4.10 -0.23
CA THR A 192 11.94 4.34 0.64
C THR A 192 11.60 5.83 0.63
N TYR A 193 10.39 6.18 1.06
CA TYR A 193 9.98 7.56 1.21
C TYR A 193 9.21 7.80 2.50
N LYS A 194 9.40 8.98 3.07
CA LYS A 194 8.60 9.50 4.18
C LYS A 194 7.88 10.76 3.75
N THR A 195 6.70 10.96 4.30
CA THR A 195 5.85 12.10 3.97
C THR A 195 5.70 13.01 5.18
N GLU A 196 5.82 14.30 4.95
CA GLU A 196 5.55 15.37 5.90
C GLU A 196 4.59 16.38 5.25
N THR A 197 3.95 17.21 6.08
CA THR A 197 3.06 18.28 5.62
C THR A 197 3.52 19.59 6.25
N GLU A 198 3.60 20.63 5.44
CA GLU A 198 4.00 21.97 5.84
C GLU A 198 2.90 22.96 5.42
N ALA A 199 2.44 23.78 6.36
CA ALA A 199 1.56 24.90 6.05
C ALA A 199 2.38 26.19 5.98
N ALA A 200 2.40 26.85 4.82
CA ALA A 200 3.14 28.10 4.61
C ALA A 200 2.35 29.04 3.70
N ALA A 201 2.27 30.33 4.06
CA ALA A 201 1.60 31.37 3.29
C ALA A 201 0.14 31.01 2.86
N GLY A 202 -0.62 30.37 3.76
CA GLY A 202 -2.00 29.95 3.50
C GLY A 202 -2.16 28.73 2.59
N LYS A 203 -1.05 28.07 2.22
CA LYS A 203 -1.03 26.87 1.38
C LYS A 203 -0.54 25.66 2.17
N ILE A 204 -1.04 24.48 1.80
CA ILE A 204 -0.61 23.19 2.34
C ILE A 204 0.30 22.51 1.33
N PHE A 205 1.56 22.34 1.73
CA PHE A 205 2.56 21.62 0.96
C PHE A 205 2.74 20.22 1.52
N LYS A 206 2.85 19.25 0.62
CA LYS A 206 3.31 17.90 0.94
C LYS A 206 4.80 17.83 0.65
N ILE A 207 5.57 17.37 1.63
CA ILE A 207 7.01 17.13 1.51
C ILE A 207 7.23 15.64 1.51
N VAL A 208 7.84 15.10 0.45
CA VAL A 208 8.21 13.69 0.37
C VAL A 208 9.72 13.58 0.39
N LYS A 209 10.26 12.94 1.42
CA LYS A 209 11.69 12.68 1.61
C LYS A 209 12.01 11.30 1.07
N ILE A 210 12.90 11.20 0.08
CA ILE A 210 13.32 9.94 -0.55
C ILE A 210 14.64 9.49 0.04
N TYR A 211 14.70 8.24 0.47
CA TYR A 211 15.88 7.61 1.02
C TYR A 211 16.32 6.45 0.14
N ASN A 212 17.63 6.29 -0.06
CA ASN A 212 18.15 5.09 -0.73
C ASN A 212 18.04 3.85 0.18
N VAL A 213 18.44 2.68 -0.33
CA VAL A 213 18.42 1.41 0.42
C VAL A 213 19.29 1.42 1.68
N ASN A 214 20.28 2.31 1.77
CA ASN A 214 21.10 2.53 2.96
C ASN A 214 20.50 3.57 3.91
N ASN A 215 19.24 3.96 3.70
CA ASN A 215 18.53 4.97 4.47
C ASN A 215 19.18 6.38 4.45
N GLN A 216 19.98 6.67 3.43
CA GLN A 216 20.52 8.01 3.20
C GLN A 216 19.49 8.84 2.45
N LEU A 217 19.20 10.05 2.94
CA LEU A 217 18.29 10.99 2.29
C LEU A 217 18.93 11.47 0.98
N VAL A 218 18.30 11.19 -0.16
CA VAL A 218 18.87 11.52 -1.47
C VAL A 218 18.13 12.67 -2.16
N ALA A 219 16.84 12.84 -1.87
CA ALA A 219 16.03 13.89 -2.46
C ALA A 219 14.85 14.29 -1.56
N GLN A 220 14.37 15.51 -1.77
CA GLN A 220 13.15 16.03 -1.19
C GLN A 220 12.24 16.55 -2.30
N LEU A 221 11.02 16.04 -2.35
CA LEU A 221 9.97 16.50 -3.25
C LEU A 221 9.07 17.44 -2.45
N LYS A 222 8.68 18.55 -3.04
CA LYS A 222 7.72 19.50 -2.50
C LYS A 222 6.68 19.82 -3.56
N PHE A 223 5.41 19.62 -3.21
CA PHE A 223 4.28 19.94 -4.06
C PHE A 223 3.08 20.40 -3.24
N GLU A 224 2.26 21.27 -3.82
CA GLU A 224 1.00 21.70 -3.24
C GLU A 224 -0.07 20.61 -3.45
N ASN A 225 -1.02 20.51 -2.53
CA ASN A 225 -2.13 19.56 -2.68
C ASN A 225 -2.87 19.82 -4.00
N PHE A 226 -3.21 18.74 -4.72
CA PHE A 226 -3.91 18.74 -6.01
C PHE A 226 -3.15 19.33 -7.21
N GLU A 227 -1.94 19.86 -7.03
CA GLU A 227 -1.09 20.26 -8.15
C GLU A 227 -0.42 19.06 -8.82
N LYS A 228 -0.12 19.17 -10.12
CA LYS A 228 0.62 18.13 -10.88
C LYS A 228 2.13 18.36 -10.86
N GLU A 229 2.56 19.58 -10.56
CA GLU A 229 3.96 19.93 -10.53
C GLU A 229 4.59 19.55 -9.19
N VAL A 230 5.76 18.93 -9.28
CA VAL A 230 6.59 18.50 -8.17
C VAL A 230 7.93 19.17 -8.30
N SER A 231 8.32 19.90 -7.27
CA SER A 231 9.68 20.42 -7.16
C SER A 231 10.55 19.42 -6.41
N ILE A 232 11.64 18.99 -7.02
CA ILE A 232 12.59 18.02 -6.46
C ILE A 232 13.87 18.77 -6.13
N ILE A 233 14.38 18.58 -4.91
CA ILE A 233 15.70 19.05 -4.50
C ILE A 233 16.56 17.81 -4.21
N THR A 234 17.64 17.63 -4.96
CA THR A 234 18.61 16.53 -4.77
C THR A 234 19.65 16.94 -3.75
N LEU A 235 20.01 16.07 -2.80
CA LEU A 235 20.95 16.44 -1.74
C LEU A 235 22.43 16.28 -2.13
N LYS A 236 22.73 15.39 -3.08
CA LYS A 236 24.10 15.16 -3.57
C LYS A 236 24.73 16.42 -4.20
N ASP A 237 23.93 17.21 -4.93
CA ASP A 237 24.41 18.37 -5.69
C ASP A 237 23.55 19.62 -5.49
N ASN A 238 22.59 19.59 -4.57
CA ASN A 238 21.68 20.69 -4.25
C ASN A 238 20.97 21.28 -5.48
N LYS A 239 20.70 20.44 -6.49
CA LYS A 239 20.01 20.87 -7.70
C LYS A 239 18.51 20.77 -7.53
N LYS A 240 17.83 21.72 -8.15
CA LYS A 240 16.37 21.79 -8.18
C LYS A 240 15.86 21.38 -9.55
N TYR A 241 14.93 20.44 -9.57
CA TYR A 241 14.23 19.96 -10.76
C TYR A 241 12.74 20.18 -10.60
N ASN A 242 12.03 20.30 -11.70
CA ASN A 242 10.57 20.29 -11.71
C ASN A 242 10.11 19.14 -12.58
N VAL A 243 9.20 18.33 -12.05
CA VAL A 243 8.60 17.18 -12.74
C VAL A 243 7.10 17.36 -12.72
N SER A 244 6.44 17.06 -13.83
CA SER A 244 4.98 17.08 -13.93
C SER A 244 4.45 15.66 -13.99
N SER A 245 3.48 15.34 -13.13
CA SER A 245 2.77 14.06 -13.17
C SER A 245 1.56 14.12 -14.10
N LYS A 246 1.19 12.99 -14.71
CA LYS A 246 -0.01 12.91 -15.55
C LYS A 246 -1.30 13.11 -14.74
N THR A 247 -1.29 12.64 -13.49
CA THR A 247 -2.41 12.67 -12.55
C THR A 247 -2.07 13.52 -11.32
N ASN A 248 -3.05 13.78 -10.46
CA ASN A 248 -2.84 14.48 -9.19
C ASN A 248 -2.47 13.52 -8.04
N PHE A 249 -2.36 12.21 -8.32
CA PHE A 249 -2.06 11.19 -7.30
C PHE A 249 -0.60 11.23 -6.88
N ASP A 250 -0.36 11.14 -5.57
CA ASP A 250 0.98 11.25 -5.01
C ASP A 250 1.90 10.10 -5.43
N ASN A 251 1.35 8.89 -5.60
CA ASN A 251 2.12 7.76 -6.10
C ASN A 251 2.66 8.03 -7.50
N ASP A 252 1.89 8.66 -8.38
CA ASP A 252 2.33 8.98 -9.73
C ASP A 252 3.38 10.10 -9.72
N LYS A 253 3.23 11.10 -8.85
CA LYS A 253 4.23 12.14 -8.61
C LYS A 253 5.56 11.56 -8.15
N ILE A 254 5.51 10.63 -7.19
CA ILE A 254 6.70 9.93 -6.69
C ILE A 254 7.31 9.09 -7.81
N LYS A 255 6.50 8.33 -8.58
CA LYS A 255 6.99 7.53 -9.72
C LYS A 255 7.73 8.39 -10.76
N GLU A 256 7.14 9.50 -11.20
CA GLU A 256 7.79 10.37 -12.19
C GLU A 256 9.06 11.02 -11.63
N SER A 257 9.04 11.43 -10.36
CA SER A 257 10.24 11.95 -9.67
C SER A 257 11.34 10.90 -9.58
N MET A 258 10.98 9.63 -9.36
CA MET A 258 11.93 8.53 -9.29
C MET A 258 12.60 8.26 -10.64
N LYS A 259 11.90 8.38 -11.76
CA LYS A 259 12.53 8.22 -13.09
C LYS A 259 13.70 9.21 -13.27
N LEU A 260 13.49 10.45 -12.85
CA LEU A 260 14.55 11.47 -12.87
C LEU A 260 15.70 11.10 -11.93
N LEU A 261 15.42 10.65 -10.70
CA LEU A 261 16.46 10.27 -9.75
C LEU A 261 17.30 9.08 -10.23
N ILE A 262 16.68 8.14 -10.94
CA ILE A 262 17.34 6.99 -11.57
C ILE A 262 18.21 7.43 -12.75
N GLU A 263 17.69 8.31 -13.61
CA GLU A 263 18.41 8.83 -14.78
C GLU A 263 19.73 9.53 -14.37
N TYR A 264 19.70 10.29 -13.28
CA TYR A 264 20.86 11.00 -12.77
C TYR A 264 21.69 10.20 -11.72
N LEU A 265 21.41 8.90 -11.57
CA LEU A 265 22.16 7.97 -10.70
C LEU A 265 22.25 8.44 -9.23
N TYR A 266 21.15 8.96 -8.69
CA TYR A 266 21.03 9.26 -7.25
C TYR A 266 20.56 8.03 -6.45
N ILE A 267 20.00 7.02 -7.12
CA ILE A 267 19.41 5.78 -6.58
C ILE A 267 19.75 4.63 -7.52
#